data_AF-A0A969IN21-F1
#
_entry.id   AF-A0A969IN21-F1
#
_cell.length_a   1.000
_cell.length_b   1.000
_cell.length_c   1.000
_cell.angle_alpha   90.00
_cell.angle_beta   90.00
_cell.angle_gamma   90.00
#
_symmetry.space_group_name_H-M   'P 1'
#
loop_
_entity.id
_entity.type
_entity.pdbx_description
1 polymer ?
#
loop_
_entity_poly.entity_id
_entity_poly.type
_entity_poly.pdbx_seq_one_letter_code
_entity_poly.pdbx_strand_id
1 'polypeptide(L)'
;MLTSSDRILTTHVGSLPRNEMLADMLIRQEAGESIDTAVLAREIDAATRYVIERQVKSGVDVGNDGEQSRVGFQTYVPRCMCGFGGESKRPPARDQIEFPSYARQMAARFCWTIRIARCGSGR
;
A
#
# COMPACT_ATOMS: atom_id res chain seq x y z
N MET A 1 -10.02 -23.52 1.68
CA MET A 1 -9.91 -22.75 2.94
C MET A 1 -9.21 -23.65 3.94
N LEU A 2 -8.16 -23.18 4.63
CA LEU A 2 -7.49 -23.95 5.68
C LEU A 2 -8.38 -23.98 6.92
N THR A 3 -8.50 -25.14 7.57
CA THR A 3 -9.31 -25.35 8.77
C THR A 3 -8.50 -26.12 9.82
N SER A 4 -8.80 -25.92 11.10
CA SER A 4 -8.17 -26.65 12.21
C SER A 4 -9.19 -26.97 13.30
N SER A 5 -9.11 -28.18 13.86
CA SER A 5 -9.90 -28.62 15.03
C SER A 5 -9.13 -28.52 16.34
N ASP A 6 -7.81 -28.42 16.29
CA ASP A 6 -6.93 -28.65 17.45
C ASP A 6 -6.41 -27.35 18.04
N ARG A 7 -6.29 -26.28 17.23
CA ARG A 7 -5.85 -24.95 17.67
C ARG A 7 -6.36 -23.83 16.77
N ILE A 8 -6.22 -22.59 17.25
CA ILE A 8 -6.50 -21.38 16.46
C ILE A 8 -5.39 -21.21 15.41
N LEU A 9 -5.79 -20.97 14.16
CA LEU A 9 -4.88 -20.59 13.08
C LEU A 9 -4.66 -19.07 13.10
N THR A 10 -3.41 -18.67 12.97
CA THR A 10 -2.97 -17.27 13.01
C THR A 10 -2.66 -16.73 11.62
N THR A 11 -2.97 -15.46 11.41
CA THR A 11 -2.71 -14.72 10.16
C THR A 11 -2.50 -13.24 10.46
N HIS A 12 -2.10 -12.46 9.46
CA HIS A 12 -2.03 -11.01 9.52
C HIS A 12 -2.79 -10.40 8.33
N VAL A 13 -3.16 -9.12 8.48
CA VAL A 13 -4.11 -8.45 7.57
C VAL A 13 -3.55 -8.11 6.18
N GLY A 14 -2.23 -8.13 5.99
CA GLY A 14 -1.62 -7.70 4.73
C GLY A 14 -0.21 -7.15 4.92
N SER A 15 0.00 -5.93 4.45
CA SER A 15 1.26 -5.17 4.44
C SER A 15 2.24 -5.45 5.59
N LEU A 16 3.49 -5.69 5.21
CA LEU A 16 4.65 -5.79 6.11
C LEU A 16 5.71 -4.74 5.74
N PRO A 17 6.63 -4.38 6.67
CA PRO A 17 7.65 -3.37 6.38
C PRO A 17 8.50 -3.72 5.16
N ARG A 18 8.65 -2.75 4.25
CA ARG A 18 9.50 -2.84 3.06
C ARG A 18 10.89 -2.29 3.38
N ASN A 19 11.91 -2.76 2.67
CA ASN A 19 13.22 -2.13 2.74
C ASN A 19 13.18 -0.73 2.07
N GLU A 20 14.12 0.15 2.45
CA GLU A 20 14.13 1.56 2.01
C GLU A 20 14.20 1.69 0.48
N MET A 21 15.03 0.87 -0.17
CA MET A 21 15.22 0.91 -1.61
C MET A 21 13.95 0.52 -2.38
N LEU A 22 13.25 -0.52 -1.92
CA LEU A 22 11.96 -0.94 -2.50
C LEU A 22 10.89 0.12 -2.27
N ALA A 23 10.85 0.73 -1.08
CA ALA A 23 9.91 1.80 -0.78
C ALA A 23 10.12 3.02 -1.70
N ASP A 24 11.37 3.46 -1.90
CA ASP A 24 11.72 4.56 -2.80
C ASP A 24 11.28 4.27 -4.24
N MET A 25 11.65 3.09 -4.77
CA MET A 25 11.31 2.73 -6.14
C MET A 25 9.79 2.67 -6.38
N LEU A 26 9.02 2.17 -5.41
CA LEU A 26 7.56 2.11 -5.53
C LEU A 26 6.92 3.51 -5.49
N ILE A 27 7.43 4.41 -4.64
CA ILE A 27 6.96 5.81 -4.58
C ILE A 27 7.25 6.52 -5.92
N ARG A 28 8.46 6.37 -6.44
CA ARG A 28 8.84 6.94 -7.74
C ARG A 28 8.00 6.36 -8.89
N GLN A 29 7.70 5.06 -8.84
CA GLN A 29 6.79 4.42 -9.78
C GLN A 29 5.38 5.00 -9.72
N GLU A 30 4.83 5.26 -8.52
CA GLU A 30 3.52 5.90 -8.35
C GLU A 30 3.52 7.37 -8.80
N ALA A 31 4.65 8.06 -8.66
CA ALA A 31 4.84 9.42 -9.18
C ALA A 31 4.95 9.47 -10.72
N GLY A 32 5.02 8.31 -11.39
CA GLY A 32 5.16 8.22 -12.84
C GLY A 32 6.59 8.44 -13.35
N GLU A 33 7.59 8.35 -12.47
CA GLU A 33 8.99 8.46 -12.85
C GLU A 33 9.47 7.21 -13.61
N SER A 34 10.49 7.40 -14.43
CA SER A 34 11.18 6.28 -15.08
C SER A 34 11.96 5.48 -14.04
N ILE A 35 11.63 4.19 -13.94
CA ILE A 35 12.29 3.23 -13.05
C ILE A 35 12.83 2.05 -13.87
N ASP A 36 13.93 1.46 -13.40
CA ASP A 36 14.40 0.19 -13.93
C ASP A 36 13.49 -0.94 -13.44
N THR A 37 12.66 -1.47 -14.34
CA THR A 37 11.67 -2.50 -14.03
C THR A 37 12.31 -3.84 -13.67
N ALA A 38 13.51 -4.14 -14.18
CA ALA A 38 14.24 -5.36 -13.86
C ALA A 38 14.87 -5.27 -12.45
N VAL A 39 15.34 -4.09 -12.05
CA VAL A 39 15.75 -3.84 -10.65
C VAL A 39 14.55 -3.95 -9.73
N LEU A 40 13.44 -3.26 -10.03
CA LEU A 40 12.23 -3.32 -9.20
C LEU A 40 11.72 -4.76 -9.01
N ALA A 41 11.65 -5.56 -10.08
CA ALA A 41 11.18 -6.93 -10.00
C ALA A 41 12.07 -7.81 -9.10
N ARG A 42 13.41 -7.66 -9.19
CA ARG A 42 14.35 -8.39 -8.33
C ARG A 42 14.19 -8.02 -6.86
N GLU A 43 14.00 -6.74 -6.58
CA GLU A 43 13.83 -6.26 -5.21
C GLU A 43 12.49 -6.67 -4.60
N ILE A 44 11.43 -6.71 -5.40
CA ILE A 44 10.14 -7.27 -4.97
C ILE A 44 10.30 -8.75 -4.61
N ASP A 45 10.97 -9.56 -5.43
CA ASP A 45 11.18 -10.99 -5.13
C ASP A 45 11.99 -11.18 -3.84
N ALA A 46 13.09 -10.44 -3.71
CA ALA A 46 13.97 -10.51 -2.54
C ALA A 46 13.22 -10.12 -1.25
N ALA A 47 12.47 -9.01 -1.28
CA ALA A 47 11.70 -8.54 -0.14
C ALA A 47 10.55 -9.50 0.20
N THR A 48 9.86 -10.05 -0.81
CA THR A 48 8.77 -11.03 -0.61
C THR A 48 9.29 -12.30 0.05
N ARG A 49 10.42 -12.83 -0.45
CA ARG A 49 11.08 -14.00 0.13
C ARG A 49 11.47 -13.75 1.59
N TYR A 50 12.08 -12.60 1.87
CA TYR A 50 12.46 -12.20 3.21
C TYR A 50 11.27 -12.17 4.17
N VAL A 51 10.15 -11.55 3.79
CA VAL A 51 8.99 -11.47 4.69
C VAL A 51 8.30 -12.82 4.87
N ILE A 52 8.25 -13.68 3.85
CA ILE A 52 7.71 -15.04 3.96
C ILE A 52 8.56 -15.87 4.94
N GLU A 53 9.88 -15.80 4.83
CA GLU A 53 10.79 -16.49 5.77
C GLU A 53 10.56 -16.03 7.22
N ARG A 54 10.28 -14.73 7.44
CA ARG A 54 9.99 -14.20 8.77
C ARG A 54 8.62 -14.62 9.29
N GLN A 55 7.61 -14.70 8.43
CA GLN A 55 6.29 -15.22 8.79
C GLN A 55 6.39 -16.68 9.26
N VAL A 56 7.10 -17.53 8.50
CA VAL A 56 7.35 -18.93 8.87
C VAL A 56 8.08 -19.01 10.22
N LYS A 57 9.17 -18.25 10.39
CA LYS A 57 9.91 -18.19 11.66
C LYS A 57 9.07 -17.71 12.85
N SER A 58 8.05 -16.89 12.59
CA SER A 58 7.15 -16.36 13.62
C SER A 58 5.94 -17.26 13.92
N GLY A 59 5.78 -18.37 13.19
CA GLY A 59 4.65 -19.29 13.38
C GLY A 59 3.33 -18.81 12.78
N VAL A 60 3.36 -17.93 11.77
CA VAL A 60 2.14 -17.54 11.02
C VAL A 60 1.64 -18.73 10.22
N ASP A 61 0.39 -19.13 10.44
CA ASP A 61 -0.21 -20.31 9.80
C ASP A 61 -0.69 -20.03 8.37
N VAL A 62 -1.29 -18.86 8.16
CA VAL A 62 -1.77 -18.41 6.86
C VAL A 62 -1.08 -17.09 6.52
N GLY A 63 0.02 -17.17 5.77
CA GLY A 63 0.80 -16.02 5.36
C GLY A 63 0.30 -15.34 4.08
N ASN A 64 0.82 -14.15 3.79
CA ASN A 64 0.66 -13.47 2.50
C ASN A 64 1.99 -12.87 2.00
N ASP A 65 1.98 -12.22 0.83
CA ASP A 65 3.16 -11.61 0.18
C ASP A 65 3.68 -10.34 0.89
N GLY A 66 3.07 -9.94 2.00
CA GLY A 66 3.38 -8.72 2.74
C GLY A 66 3.12 -7.43 1.95
N GLU A 67 2.33 -7.49 0.87
CA GLU A 67 2.12 -6.41 -0.10
C GLU A 67 3.41 -5.76 -0.61
N GLN A 68 4.51 -6.51 -0.70
CA GLN A 68 5.83 -5.94 -1.03
C GLN A 68 5.88 -5.24 -2.41
N SER A 69 4.97 -5.59 -3.32
CA SER A 69 4.93 -5.09 -4.71
C SER A 69 4.17 -3.77 -4.95
N ARG A 70 3.61 -3.14 -3.91
CA ARG A 70 2.76 -1.94 -4.05
C ARG A 70 2.94 -0.99 -2.86
N VAL A 71 2.72 0.32 -3.04
CA VAL A 71 2.76 1.29 -1.93
C VAL A 71 1.56 1.13 -1.01
N GLY A 72 0.37 0.95 -1.58
CA GLY A 72 -0.84 0.66 -0.83
C GLY A 72 -1.94 0.02 -1.68
N PHE A 73 -2.81 -0.75 -1.03
CA PHE A 73 -3.91 -1.46 -1.71
C PHE A 73 -4.86 -0.50 -2.46
N GLN A 74 -5.13 0.69 -1.91
CA GLN A 74 -6.05 1.65 -2.54
C GLN A 74 -5.43 2.35 -3.77
N THR A 75 -4.13 2.67 -3.73
CA THR A 75 -3.43 3.37 -4.81
C THR A 75 -3.04 2.43 -5.94
N TYR A 76 -3.10 1.12 -5.71
CA TYR A 76 -2.86 0.11 -6.72
C TYR A 76 -4.03 -0.07 -7.71
N VAL A 77 -5.26 0.25 -7.31
CA VAL A 77 -6.48 0.05 -8.14
C VAL A 77 -6.37 0.66 -9.55
N PRO A 78 -5.93 1.92 -9.74
CA PRO A 78 -5.79 2.53 -11.07
C PRO A 78 -4.72 1.88 -11.95
N ARG A 79 -3.83 1.05 -11.39
CA ARG A 79 -2.87 0.25 -12.17
C ARG A 79 -3.50 -1.00 -12.78
N CYS A 80 -4.56 -1.50 -12.18
CA CYS A 80 -5.27 -2.70 -12.65
C CYS A 80 -6.46 -2.36 -13.55
N MET A 81 -7.09 -1.20 -13.33
CA MET A 81 -8.36 -0.84 -13.96
C MET A 81 -8.37 0.62 -14.41
N CYS A 82 -8.90 0.84 -15.62
CA CYS A 82 -9.15 2.19 -16.15
C CYS A 82 -10.37 2.83 -15.47
N GLY A 83 -10.46 4.16 -15.52
CA GLY A 83 -11.58 4.93 -14.94
C GLY A 83 -11.40 5.35 -13.48
N PHE A 84 -10.30 4.93 -12.84
CA PHE A 84 -9.92 5.34 -11.49
C PHE A 84 -8.74 6.33 -11.51
N GLY A 85 -8.66 7.20 -10.49
CA GLY A 85 -7.59 8.19 -10.31
C GLY A 85 -8.06 9.65 -10.41
N GLY A 86 -7.13 10.59 -10.21
CA GLY A 86 -7.39 12.03 -10.14
C GLY A 86 -7.37 12.57 -8.71
N GLU A 87 -7.93 13.77 -8.54
CA GLU A 87 -8.02 14.45 -7.25
C GLU A 87 -9.42 14.33 -6.65
N SER A 88 -9.46 13.97 -5.37
CA SER A 88 -10.72 13.93 -4.61
C SER A 88 -11.18 15.34 -4.26
N LYS A 89 -12.42 15.67 -4.62
CA LYS A 89 -13.14 16.88 -4.16
C LYS A 89 -14.13 16.53 -3.05
N ARG A 90 -13.80 15.58 -2.19
CA ARG A 90 -14.69 15.14 -1.12
C ARG A 90 -14.97 16.31 -0.17
N PRO A 91 -16.25 16.56 0.19
CA PRO A 91 -16.55 17.54 1.22
C PRO A 91 -15.88 17.15 2.55
N PRO A 92 -15.55 18.11 3.42
CA PRO A 92 -14.99 17.83 4.72
C PRO A 92 -15.91 16.91 5.53
N ALA A 93 -15.32 16.04 6.36
CA ALA A 93 -16.10 15.18 7.24
C ALA A 93 -16.89 16.02 8.26
N ARG A 94 -18.04 15.52 8.74
CA ARG A 94 -18.87 16.23 9.74
C ARG A 94 -18.07 16.63 10.97
N ASP A 95 -17.22 15.75 11.48
CA ASP A 95 -16.36 16.05 12.64
C ASP A 95 -15.41 17.24 12.40
N GLN A 96 -14.97 17.46 11.15
CA GLN A 96 -14.12 18.61 10.80
C GLN A 96 -14.93 19.93 10.80
N ILE A 97 -16.23 19.86 10.54
CA ILE A 97 -17.15 21.00 10.56
C ILE A 97 -17.55 21.29 12.02
N GLU A 98 -17.94 20.26 12.75
CA GLU A 98 -18.47 20.35 14.11
C GLU A 98 -17.38 20.62 15.16
N PHE A 99 -16.13 20.20 14.90
CA PHE A 99 -14.99 20.38 15.81
C PHE A 99 -13.82 21.13 15.12
N PRO A 100 -13.85 22.48 15.05
CA PRO A 100 -12.81 23.27 14.38
C PRO A 100 -11.40 23.11 14.98
N SER A 101 -11.29 22.78 16.27
CA SER A 101 -9.99 22.48 16.91
C SER A 101 -9.37 21.18 16.38
N TYR A 102 -10.20 20.17 16.11
CA TYR A 102 -9.78 18.91 15.49
C TYR A 102 -9.38 19.13 14.02
N ALA A 103 -10.16 19.92 13.27
CA ALA A 103 -9.82 20.28 11.90
C ALA A 103 -8.46 20.98 11.79
N ARG A 104 -8.15 21.92 12.70
CA ARG A 104 -6.82 22.58 12.77
C ARG A 104 -5.68 21.58 13.05
N GLN A 105 -5.89 20.63 13.95
CA GLN A 105 -4.90 19.59 14.26
C GLN A 105 -4.66 18.64 13.06
N MET A 106 -5.74 18.26 12.36
CA MET A 106 -5.66 17.44 11.16
C MET A 106 -4.89 18.15 10.03
N ALA A 107 -5.18 19.43 9.80
CA ALA A 107 -4.49 20.24 8.80
C ALA A 107 -2.99 20.40 9.09
N ALA A 108 -2.60 20.50 10.37
CA ALA A 108 -1.20 20.55 10.77
C ALA A 108 -0.47 19.20 10.58
N ARG A 109 -1.19 18.06 10.67
CA ARG A 109 -0.64 16.71 10.48
C ARG A 109 -0.54 16.29 9.01
N PHE A 110 -1.47 16.72 8.17
CA PHE A 110 -1.56 16.30 6.77
C PHE A 110 -1.61 17.54 5.86
N CYS A 111 -0.45 17.97 5.38
CA CYS A 111 -0.30 19.14 4.50
C CYS A 111 -0.63 18.85 3.02
N TRP A 112 -1.00 17.62 2.65
CA TRP A 112 -1.04 17.22 1.24
C TRP A 112 -2.41 16.81 0.71
N THR A 113 -2.74 17.34 -0.48
CA THR A 113 -3.78 16.83 -1.36
C THR A 113 -3.33 15.49 -1.92
N ILE A 114 -4.10 14.43 -1.66
CA ILE A 114 -3.83 13.10 -2.22
C ILE A 114 -4.27 13.11 -3.69
N ARG A 115 -3.30 13.14 -4.60
CA ARG A 115 -3.51 12.91 -6.04
C ARG A 115 -3.13 11.48 -6.36
N ILE A 116 -4.05 10.73 -6.95
CA ILE A 116 -3.76 9.39 -7.44
C ILE A 116 -3.56 9.48 -8.96
N ALA A 117 -2.46 8.94 -9.47
CA ALA A 117 -2.21 8.91 -10.90
C ALA A 117 -3.36 8.22 -11.64
N ARG A 118 -3.79 8.80 -12.77
CA ARG A 118 -4.75 8.15 -13.66
C ARG A 118 -4.04 7.07 -14.47
N CYS A 119 -4.77 6.04 -14.86
CA CYS A 119 -4.29 5.09 -15.86
C CYS A 119 -3.77 5.86 -17.09
N GLY A 120 -2.50 5.65 -17.45
CA GLY A 120 -1.88 6.33 -18.58
C GLY A 120 -2.66 6.05 -19.85
N SER A 121 -3.04 7.09 -20.59
CA SER A 121 -3.68 6.98 -21.90
C SER A 121 -2.66 6.53 -22.95
N GLY A 122 -2.13 5.32 -22.78
CA GLY A 122 -1.32 4.62 -23.77
C GLY A 122 -2.24 3.70 -24.57
N ARG A 123 -2.74 4.20 -25.69
CA ARG A 123 -2.99 3.39 -26.87
C ARG A 123 -1.82 3.62 -27.82
#